data_AF-A0A0Q0VXA4-F1
#
_entry.id   AF-A0A0Q0VXA4-F1
#
_cell.length_a   1.000
_cell.length_b   1.000
_cell.length_c   1.000
_cell.angle_alpha   90.00
_cell.angle_beta   90.00
_cell.angle_gamma   90.00
#
_symmetry.space_group_name_H-M   'P 1'
#
loop_
_entity.id
_entity.type
_entity.pdbx_description
1 polymer ?
#
loop_
_entity_poly.entity_id
_entity_poly.type
_entity_poly.pdbx_seq_one_letter_code
_entity_poly.pdbx_strand_id
1 'polypeptide(L)'
;MKKKNIIIVTAILTLIAVFFYFKNEKANTLKEYSSNIQKEKSQYGIKKGDSVSNSKLTPDSEQVNEGIEEKIENFPSGKIMRYTSYDDSGKQAYTILFDEKGNIENFKGLPLRETYQNKMAEKRRLKQTVNQNLKVGDTLKYHYLIANIPNSKRNFKIENIGVDNTKAKRTLQKVSKTGIDVKEVLTKKGINTIKAVLTYEFNDKEKNSYTYTEIFEIIVY
;
A
#
# COMPACT_ATOMS: atom_id res chain seq x y z
N MET A 1 58.70 -24.26 27.28
CA MET A 1 57.53 -24.50 26.40
C MET A 1 56.20 -23.87 26.88
N LYS A 2 56.08 -23.29 28.08
CA LYS A 2 54.78 -22.78 28.58
C LYS A 2 54.38 -21.38 28.06
N LYS A 3 55.35 -20.46 27.88
CA LYS A 3 55.06 -19.06 27.48
C LYS A 3 54.60 -18.89 26.03
N LYS A 4 55.12 -19.70 25.09
CA LYS A 4 54.70 -19.65 23.66
C LYS A 4 53.24 -20.09 23.47
N ASN A 5 52.80 -21.11 24.21
CA ASN A 5 51.42 -21.60 24.11
C ASN A 5 50.41 -20.59 24.68
N ILE A 6 50.78 -19.86 25.73
CA ILE A 6 49.95 -18.78 26.29
C ILE A 6 49.72 -17.67 25.26
N ILE A 7 50.76 -17.24 24.54
CA ILE A 7 50.65 -16.18 23.52
C ILE A 7 49.71 -16.62 22.38
N ILE A 8 49.79 -17.88 21.95
CA ILE A 8 48.94 -18.42 20.87
C ILE A 8 47.47 -18.47 21.31
N VAL A 9 47.20 -18.93 22.54
CA VAL A 9 45.83 -19.00 23.07
C VAL A 9 45.21 -17.60 23.22
N THR A 10 45.99 -16.63 23.70
CA THR A 10 45.51 -15.24 23.82
C THR A 10 45.20 -14.64 22.45
N ALA A 11 46.01 -14.91 21.42
CA ALA A 11 45.77 -14.42 20.06
C ALA A 11 44.51 -15.03 19.41
N ILE A 12 44.21 -16.30 19.68
CA ILE A 12 42.99 -16.95 19.19
C ILE A 12 41.74 -16.36 19.85
N LEU A 13 41.79 -16.12 21.17
CA LEU A 13 40.66 -15.54 21.92
C LEU A 13 40.34 -14.11 21.47
N THR A 14 41.36 -13.27 21.21
CA THR A 14 41.13 -11.93 20.64
C THR A 14 40.58 -12.01 19.23
N LEU A 15 41.04 -12.94 18.39
CA LEU A 15 40.49 -13.13 17.04
C LEU A 15 39.00 -13.54 17.07
N ILE A 16 38.62 -14.42 18.01
CA ILE A 16 37.24 -14.84 18.21
C ILE A 16 36.38 -13.67 18.70
N ALA A 17 36.87 -12.89 19.68
CA ALA A 17 36.16 -11.71 20.18
C ALA A 17 35.93 -10.66 19.08
N VAL A 18 36.95 -10.40 18.25
CA VAL A 18 36.86 -9.52 17.08
C VAL A 18 35.87 -10.06 16.05
N PHE A 19 35.87 -11.36 15.79
CA PHE A 19 34.91 -11.99 14.88
C PHE A 19 33.45 -11.84 15.37
N PHE A 20 33.20 -12.00 16.67
CA PHE A 20 31.87 -11.77 17.25
C PHE A 20 31.49 -10.28 17.29
N TYR A 21 32.45 -9.39 17.52
CA TYR A 21 32.24 -7.95 17.46
C TYR A 21 31.78 -7.50 16.07
N PHE A 22 32.47 -7.92 15.00
CA PHE A 22 32.07 -7.63 13.61
C PHE A 22 30.80 -8.36 13.18
N LYS A 23 30.48 -9.53 13.75
CA LYS A 23 29.21 -10.22 13.47
C LYS A 23 28.00 -9.47 14.04
N ASN A 24 28.18 -8.71 15.13
CA ASN A 24 27.13 -7.87 15.71
C ASN A 24 26.90 -6.55 14.95
N GLU A 25 27.84 -6.10 14.11
CA GLU A 25 27.61 -4.96 13.20
C GLU A 25 26.78 -5.30 11.95
N LYS A 26 26.40 -6.58 11.76
CA LYS A 26 25.34 -6.95 10.81
C LYS A 26 23.93 -6.85 11.42
N ALA A 27 23.77 -6.18 12.56
CA ALA A 27 22.48 -5.74 13.05
C ALA A 27 22.00 -4.53 12.25
N ASN A 28 21.28 -4.82 11.17
CA ASN A 28 20.22 -3.98 10.62
C ASN A 28 20.62 -2.51 10.38
N THR A 29 21.51 -2.28 9.43
CA THR A 29 21.30 -1.11 8.55
C THR A 29 19.95 -1.32 7.89
N LEU A 30 18.93 -0.77 8.54
CA LEU A 30 17.59 -0.57 8.04
C LEU A 30 17.75 0.17 6.71
N LYS A 31 17.83 -0.58 5.61
CA LYS A 31 17.82 0.01 4.28
C LYS A 31 16.56 0.85 4.22
N GLU A 32 16.77 2.14 4.02
CA GLU A 32 15.75 3.16 3.87
C GLU A 32 14.60 2.62 3.01
N TYR A 33 13.45 2.36 3.63
CA TYR A 33 12.21 2.23 2.90
C TYR A 33 11.72 3.64 2.58
N SER A 34 12.30 4.18 1.51
CA SER A 34 11.53 5.08 0.65
C SER A 34 10.30 4.29 0.22
N SER A 35 9.10 4.86 0.40
CA SER A 35 7.87 4.43 -0.27
C SER A 35 8.07 4.55 -1.78
N ASN A 36 8.86 3.65 -2.33
CA ASN A 36 9.11 3.54 -3.74
C ASN A 36 7.90 2.78 -4.26
N ILE A 37 6.88 3.56 -4.65
CA ILE A 37 5.75 3.09 -5.42
C ILE A 37 6.37 2.46 -6.68
N GLN A 38 6.63 1.16 -6.65
CA GLN A 38 6.92 0.42 -7.87
C GLN A 38 5.64 0.46 -8.69
N LYS A 39 5.61 1.38 -9.66
CA LYS A 39 4.79 1.24 -10.85
C LYS A 39 5.29 -0.01 -11.57
N GLU A 40 4.90 -1.19 -11.10
CA GLU A 40 5.04 -2.41 -11.86
C GLU A 40 4.13 -2.26 -13.08
N LYS A 41 4.74 -1.82 -14.20
CA LYS A 41 4.16 -1.96 -15.53
C LYS A 41 4.14 -3.46 -15.85
N SER A 42 3.17 -4.21 -15.34
CA SER A 42 2.86 -5.53 -15.87
C SER A 42 1.95 -5.35 -17.08
N GLN A 43 2.48 -5.76 -18.23
CA GLN A 43 1.96 -5.60 -19.57
C GLN A 43 0.50 -6.07 -19.72
N TYR A 44 -0.40 -5.16 -20.08
CA TYR A 44 -1.25 -5.24 -21.27
C TYR A 44 -1.52 -3.79 -21.73
N GLY A 45 -1.02 -3.43 -22.91
CA GLY A 45 -1.56 -2.35 -23.75
C GLY A 45 -1.49 -0.88 -23.29
N ILE A 46 -0.32 -0.32 -22.96
CA ILE A 46 -0.09 1.12 -23.16
C ILE A 46 1.13 1.28 -24.06
N LYS A 47 0.89 1.53 -25.35
CA LYS A 47 1.95 1.89 -26.30
C LYS A 47 2.54 3.23 -25.86
N LYS A 48 3.86 3.24 -25.73
CA LYS A 48 4.67 4.42 -25.41
C LYS A 48 4.61 5.36 -26.63
N GLY A 49 3.69 6.33 -26.61
CA GLY A 49 3.47 7.27 -27.70
C GLY A 49 2.31 8.24 -27.46
N ASP A 50 1.28 7.82 -26.72
CA ASP A 50 0.14 8.70 -26.44
C ASP A 50 0.46 9.59 -25.25
N SER A 51 0.83 10.83 -25.58
CA SER A 51 0.86 11.93 -24.63
C SER A 51 -0.58 12.20 -24.18
N VAL A 52 -1.05 11.49 -23.15
CA VAL A 52 -2.23 11.94 -22.39
C VAL A 52 -1.78 13.22 -21.72
N SER A 53 -2.29 14.35 -22.22
CA SER A 53 -1.90 15.66 -21.75
C SER A 53 -2.14 15.71 -20.24
N ASN A 54 -1.07 15.95 -19.48
CA ASN A 54 -1.19 16.54 -18.15
C ASN A 54 -1.72 17.96 -18.35
N SER A 55 -2.99 18.10 -18.73
CA SER A 55 -3.66 19.39 -18.66
C SER A 55 -3.72 19.76 -17.18
N LYS A 56 -3.21 20.95 -16.92
CA LYS A 56 -3.01 21.52 -15.59
C LYS A 56 -4.39 21.73 -14.96
N LEU A 57 -4.93 20.70 -14.30
CA LEU A 57 -6.08 20.86 -13.40
C LEU A 57 -5.64 21.83 -12.30
N THR A 58 -6.16 23.05 -12.35
CA THR A 58 -6.09 23.96 -11.21
C THR A 58 -6.66 23.22 -10.00
N PRO A 59 -6.03 23.32 -8.82
CA PRO A 59 -6.63 22.78 -7.62
C PRO A 59 -7.93 23.57 -7.42
N ASP A 60 -9.08 22.92 -7.61
CA ASP A 60 -10.27 23.34 -6.90
C ASP A 60 -9.84 23.45 -5.43
N SER A 61 -10.03 24.64 -4.86
CA SER A 61 -9.64 25.01 -3.49
C SER A 61 -9.83 23.82 -2.55
N GLU A 62 -8.85 23.54 -1.68
CA GLU A 62 -8.82 22.46 -0.69
C GLU A 62 -10.04 22.57 0.26
N GLN A 63 -11.23 22.19 -0.22
CA GLN A 63 -12.45 22.15 0.57
C GLN A 63 -12.44 20.82 1.32
N VAL A 64 -12.28 20.92 2.64
CA VAL A 64 -12.39 19.79 3.56
C VAL A 64 -13.86 19.40 3.62
N ASN A 65 -14.18 18.21 3.10
CA ASN A 65 -15.55 17.69 3.08
C ASN A 65 -15.69 16.60 4.15
N GLU A 66 -15.74 17.01 5.42
CA GLU A 66 -15.90 16.07 6.53
C GLU A 66 -17.21 15.27 6.39
N GLY A 67 -17.12 13.93 6.50
CA GLY A 67 -18.27 13.03 6.43
C GLY A 67 -18.76 12.66 5.03
N ILE A 68 -18.18 13.22 3.96
CA ILE A 68 -18.48 12.83 2.57
C ILE A 68 -17.44 11.84 2.09
N GLU A 69 -17.83 10.59 1.84
CA GLU A 69 -16.91 9.56 1.31
C GLU A 69 -16.72 9.65 -0.20
N GLU A 70 -17.80 10.01 -0.89
CA GLU A 70 -17.84 10.09 -2.35
C GLU A 70 -18.84 11.15 -2.83
N LYS A 71 -18.56 11.72 -4.00
CA LYS A 71 -19.42 12.66 -4.72
C LYS A 71 -19.54 12.24 -6.17
N ILE A 72 -20.76 12.33 -6.70
CA ILE A 72 -21.06 12.10 -8.11
C ILE A 72 -21.65 13.39 -8.67
N GLU A 73 -21.14 13.81 -9.83
CA GLU A 73 -21.70 14.91 -10.61
C GLU A 73 -22.07 14.40 -11.99
N ASN A 74 -23.21 14.88 -12.48
CA ASN A 74 -23.81 14.41 -13.72
C ASN A 74 -23.85 15.54 -14.75
N PHE A 75 -23.80 15.15 -16.02
CA PHE A 75 -24.21 16.01 -17.12
C PHE A 75 -25.71 16.35 -17.02
N PRO A 76 -26.19 17.39 -17.73
CA PRO A 76 -27.62 17.67 -17.85
C PRO A 76 -28.44 16.47 -18.36
N SER A 77 -27.81 15.59 -19.14
CA SER A 77 -28.40 14.33 -19.61
C SER A 77 -28.63 13.27 -18.51
N GLY A 78 -28.18 13.53 -17.28
CA GLY A 78 -28.25 12.59 -16.15
C GLY A 78 -27.14 11.55 -16.12
N LYS A 79 -26.29 11.50 -17.15
CA LYS A 79 -25.11 10.62 -17.17
C LYS A 79 -24.03 11.13 -16.24
N ILE A 80 -23.25 10.20 -15.67
CA ILE A 80 -22.16 10.54 -14.76
C ILE A 80 -21.05 11.25 -15.53
N MET A 81 -20.68 12.44 -15.05
CA MET A 81 -19.60 13.26 -15.56
C MET A 81 -18.34 13.09 -14.70
N ARG A 82 -18.50 13.06 -13.38
CA ARG A 82 -17.39 13.02 -12.44
C ARG A 82 -17.74 12.16 -11.23
N TYR A 83 -16.79 11.31 -10.85
CA TYR A 83 -16.78 10.63 -9.55
C TYR A 83 -15.57 11.10 -8.76
N THR A 84 -15.77 11.48 -7.51
CA THR A 84 -14.72 11.87 -6.57
C THR A 84 -14.86 11.08 -5.30
N SER A 85 -13.76 10.51 -4.80
CA SER A 85 -13.70 9.92 -3.45
C SER A 85 -12.78 10.72 -2.54
N TYR A 86 -13.09 10.73 -1.25
CA TYR A 86 -12.36 11.45 -0.22
C TYR A 86 -11.71 10.48 0.77
N ASP A 87 -10.68 10.94 1.47
CA ASP A 87 -10.09 10.21 2.57
C ASP A 87 -10.79 10.46 3.91
N ASP A 88 -10.32 9.78 4.97
CA ASP A 88 -10.87 9.91 6.33
C ASP A 88 -10.84 11.36 6.86
N SER A 89 -10.01 12.24 6.28
CA SER A 89 -9.91 13.66 6.63
C SER A 89 -10.76 14.56 5.74
N GLY A 90 -11.60 13.99 4.86
CA GLY A 90 -12.41 14.75 3.92
C GLY A 90 -11.61 15.36 2.77
N LYS A 91 -10.34 14.96 2.57
CA LYS A 91 -9.50 15.42 1.46
C LYS A 91 -9.70 14.55 0.24
N GLN A 92 -9.71 15.15 -0.94
CA GLN A 92 -9.90 14.45 -2.21
C GLN A 92 -8.77 13.41 -2.43
N ALA A 93 -9.14 12.13 -2.48
CA ALA A 93 -8.23 11.01 -2.65
C ALA A 93 -8.12 10.55 -4.11
N TYR A 94 -9.25 10.50 -4.80
CA TYR A 94 -9.33 10.06 -6.20
C TYR A 94 -10.42 10.80 -6.96
N THR A 95 -10.21 11.02 -8.25
CA THR A 95 -11.25 11.55 -9.16
C THR A 95 -11.11 10.94 -10.53
N ILE A 96 -12.24 10.63 -11.14
CA ILE A 96 -12.33 10.15 -12.52
C ILE A 96 -13.43 10.92 -13.25
N LEU A 97 -13.13 11.31 -14.48
CA LEU A 97 -13.99 12.05 -15.39
C LEU A 97 -14.43 11.14 -16.53
N PHE A 98 -15.68 11.28 -16.93
CA PHE A 98 -16.28 10.55 -18.03
C PHE A 98 -16.81 11.51 -19.09
N ASP A 99 -16.76 11.09 -20.34
CA ASP A 99 -17.46 11.78 -21.44
C ASP A 99 -18.98 11.53 -21.35
N GLU A 100 -19.78 12.24 -22.16
CA GLU A 100 -21.23 12.01 -22.22
C GLU A 100 -21.61 10.61 -22.75
N LYS A 101 -20.67 9.79 -23.21
CA LYS A 101 -20.90 8.41 -23.62
C LYS A 101 -20.55 7.42 -22.50
N GLY A 102 -19.99 7.89 -21.38
CA GLY A 102 -19.57 7.08 -20.24
C GLY A 102 -18.16 6.49 -20.38
N ASN A 103 -17.37 6.93 -21.36
CA ASN A 103 -15.96 6.54 -21.47
C ASN A 103 -15.11 7.40 -20.55
N ILE A 104 -14.00 6.84 -20.06
CA ILE A 104 -13.07 7.56 -19.19
C ILE A 104 -12.31 8.61 -20.01
N GLU A 105 -12.36 9.86 -19.59
CA GLU A 105 -11.55 10.93 -20.20
C GLU A 105 -10.25 11.16 -19.44
N ASN A 106 -10.32 11.20 -18.10
CA ASN A 106 -9.17 11.50 -17.25
C ASN A 106 -9.38 10.99 -15.82
N PHE A 107 -8.29 10.80 -15.08
CA PHE A 107 -8.34 10.53 -13.66
C PHE A 107 -7.12 11.09 -12.91
N LYS A 108 -7.29 11.32 -11.61
CA LYS A 108 -6.25 11.82 -10.71
C LYS A 108 -6.34 11.13 -9.36
N GLY A 109 -5.19 10.89 -8.73
CA GLY A 109 -5.10 10.32 -7.39
C GLY A 109 -5.01 8.80 -7.38
N LEU A 110 -5.25 8.20 -6.21
CA LEU A 110 -5.15 6.74 -6.01
C LEU A 110 -6.50 6.19 -5.53
N PRO A 111 -7.11 5.24 -6.27
CA PRO A 111 -8.39 4.66 -5.89
C PRO A 111 -8.25 3.56 -4.84
N LEU A 112 -7.04 3.25 -4.39
CA LEU A 112 -6.69 2.30 -3.34
C LEU A 112 -5.69 2.96 -2.40
N ARG A 113 -5.97 2.94 -1.09
CA ARG A 113 -5.03 3.42 -0.08
C ARG A 113 -5.21 2.66 1.23
N GLU A 114 -4.11 2.19 1.82
CA GLU A 114 -4.12 1.71 3.20
C GLU A 114 -3.97 2.90 4.15
N THR A 115 -4.82 3.02 5.17
CA THR A 115 -4.86 4.23 6.04
C THR A 115 -4.52 3.97 7.50
N TYR A 116 -4.28 2.74 7.92
CA TYR A 116 -4.02 2.42 9.33
C TYR A 116 -2.53 2.12 9.58
N GLN A 117 -1.98 1.14 8.89
CA GLN A 117 -0.57 0.76 8.99
C GLN A 117 0.36 1.81 8.39
N ASN A 118 -0.08 2.52 7.35
CA ASN A 118 0.64 3.64 6.75
C ASN A 118 0.82 4.79 7.75
N LYS A 119 -0.18 5.10 8.59
CA LYS A 119 -0.03 6.08 9.68
C LYS A 119 1.04 5.64 10.68
N MET A 120 1.10 4.34 10.98
CA MET A 120 2.15 3.78 11.85
C MET A 120 3.53 3.80 11.18
N ALA A 121 3.63 3.47 9.90
CA ALA A 121 4.86 3.53 9.13
C ALA A 121 5.42 4.96 9.06
N GLU A 122 4.56 5.96 8.85
CA GLU A 122 4.93 7.37 8.88
C GLU A 122 5.49 7.79 10.24
N LYS A 123 4.83 7.41 11.34
CA LYS A 123 5.36 7.64 12.70
C LYS A 123 6.76 7.04 12.88
N ARG A 124 7.00 5.81 12.38
CA ARG A 124 8.35 5.20 12.40
C ARG A 124 9.36 6.03 11.60
N ARG A 125 9.00 6.55 10.42
CA ARG A 125 9.88 7.41 9.59
C ARG A 125 10.22 8.72 10.30
N LEU A 126 9.26 9.29 11.01
CA LEU A 126 9.44 10.49 11.83
C LEU A 126 10.13 10.20 13.18
N LYS A 127 10.62 8.98 13.40
CA LYS A 127 11.25 8.51 14.65
C LYS A 127 10.35 8.69 15.89
N GLN A 128 9.04 8.73 15.69
CA GLN A 128 8.07 8.72 16.77
C GLN A 128 7.87 7.30 17.28
N THR A 129 7.55 7.17 18.57
CA THR A 129 7.29 5.88 19.18
C THR A 129 6.06 5.22 18.55
N VAL A 130 6.25 4.03 17.99
CA VAL A 130 5.17 3.17 17.50
C VAL A 130 5.13 1.94 18.38
N ASN A 131 4.15 1.90 19.29
CA ASN A 131 3.92 0.76 20.17
C ASN A 131 3.14 -0.32 19.42
N GLN A 132 3.82 -1.06 18.54
CA GLN A 132 3.25 -2.21 17.84
C GLN A 132 4.22 -3.39 17.92
N ASN A 133 4.04 -4.22 18.95
CA ASN A 133 4.83 -5.43 19.20
C ASN A 133 4.01 -6.66 18.80
N LEU A 134 3.98 -6.98 17.50
CA LEU A 134 3.22 -8.11 16.97
C LEU A 134 3.96 -9.42 17.20
N LYS A 135 3.23 -10.47 17.56
CA LYS A 135 3.73 -11.85 17.69
C LYS A 135 2.94 -12.79 16.79
N VAL A 136 3.49 -13.97 16.53
CA VAL A 136 2.74 -15.03 15.86
C VAL A 136 1.50 -15.38 16.68
N GLY A 137 0.35 -15.47 16.02
CA GLY A 137 -0.96 -15.66 16.62
C GLY A 137 -1.76 -14.37 16.85
N ASP A 138 -1.10 -13.20 16.82
CA ASP A 138 -1.80 -11.93 16.96
C ASP A 138 -2.69 -11.65 15.74
N THR A 139 -3.74 -10.86 15.94
CA THR A 139 -4.59 -10.37 14.85
C THR A 139 -4.18 -8.95 14.47
N LEU A 140 -3.60 -8.81 13.28
CA LEU A 140 -3.36 -7.52 12.64
C LEU A 140 -4.68 -6.92 12.18
N LYS A 141 -4.89 -5.63 12.50
CA LYS A 141 -5.99 -4.82 11.96
C LYS A 141 -5.45 -3.76 11.02
N TYR A 142 -6.10 -3.58 9.89
CA TYR A 142 -5.75 -2.56 8.91
C TYR A 142 -6.99 -2.16 8.08
N HIS A 143 -6.93 -1.01 7.43
CA HIS A 143 -8.07 -0.39 6.75
C HIS A 143 -7.67 0.08 5.36
N TYR A 144 -8.53 -0.20 4.38
CA TYR A 144 -8.41 0.33 3.03
C TYR A 144 -9.56 1.26 2.69
N LEU A 145 -9.18 2.40 2.11
CA LEU A 145 -10.08 3.21 1.32
C LEU A 145 -9.98 2.79 -0.14
N ILE A 146 -11.12 2.41 -0.71
CA ILE A 146 -11.26 1.93 -2.07
C ILE A 146 -12.36 2.72 -2.75
N ALA A 147 -12.03 3.43 -3.83
CA ALA A 147 -13.02 4.13 -4.64
C ALA A 147 -14.18 3.18 -5.06
N ASN A 148 -15.38 3.70 -5.19
CA ASN A 148 -16.54 2.94 -5.67
C ASN A 148 -16.91 3.45 -7.06
N ILE A 149 -15.97 3.29 -8.00
CA ILE A 149 -16.05 3.90 -9.33
C ILE A 149 -17.27 3.35 -10.08
N PRO A 150 -18.18 4.21 -10.56
CA PRO A 150 -19.37 3.78 -11.30
C PRO A 150 -18.99 3.15 -12.65
N ASN A 151 -19.93 2.37 -13.22
CA ASN A 151 -19.78 1.72 -14.53
C ASN A 151 -18.55 0.81 -14.67
N SER A 152 -18.09 0.26 -13.55
CA SER A 152 -16.95 -0.65 -13.51
C SER A 152 -17.23 -1.87 -12.66
N LYS A 153 -16.58 -2.98 -12.97
CA LYS A 153 -16.49 -4.16 -12.11
C LYS A 153 -15.21 -4.07 -11.30
N ARG A 154 -15.34 -4.20 -9.98
CA ARG A 154 -14.23 -4.09 -9.04
C ARG A 154 -13.81 -5.47 -8.54
N ASN A 155 -12.53 -5.78 -8.61
CA ASN A 155 -11.93 -6.96 -8.00
C ASN A 155 -10.84 -6.51 -7.02
N PHE A 156 -10.98 -6.89 -5.75
CA PHE A 156 -10.05 -6.52 -4.69
C PHE A 156 -9.51 -7.77 -4.01
N LYS A 157 -8.19 -7.86 -3.90
CA LYS A 157 -7.47 -9.01 -3.35
C LYS A 157 -6.37 -8.51 -2.43
N ILE A 158 -6.06 -9.31 -1.41
CA ILE A 158 -4.92 -9.07 -0.52
C ILE A 158 -4.08 -10.34 -0.48
N GLU A 159 -2.77 -10.19 -0.56
CA GLU A 159 -1.80 -11.27 -0.64
C GLU A 159 -0.62 -10.99 0.29
N ASN A 160 -0.13 -12.03 0.95
CA ASN A 160 1.12 -12.00 1.69
C ASN A 160 2.22 -12.51 0.77
N ILE A 161 3.28 -11.72 0.60
CA ILE A 161 4.40 -12.09 -0.26
C ILE A 161 5.27 -13.12 0.46
N GLY A 162 5.63 -14.20 -0.24
CA GLY A 162 6.47 -15.26 0.31
C GLY A 162 5.78 -16.10 1.40
N VAL A 163 4.44 -16.16 1.38
CA VAL A 163 3.61 -17.04 2.21
C VAL A 163 2.52 -17.64 1.32
N ASP A 164 2.11 -18.87 1.63
CA ASP A 164 0.96 -19.51 1.00
C ASP A 164 -0.34 -18.80 1.45
N ASN A 165 -0.92 -18.02 0.53
CA ASN A 165 -2.12 -17.22 0.78
C ASN A 165 -3.38 -18.06 1.06
N THR A 166 -3.40 -19.34 0.66
CA THR A 166 -4.52 -20.24 0.99
C THR A 166 -4.61 -20.55 2.48
N LYS A 167 -3.50 -20.35 3.22
CA LYS A 167 -3.41 -20.56 4.67
C LYS A 167 -3.61 -19.28 5.47
N ALA A 168 -3.72 -18.13 4.79
CA ALA A 168 -3.94 -16.85 5.46
C ALA A 168 -5.35 -16.84 6.08
N LYS A 169 -5.42 -16.64 7.40
CA LYS A 169 -6.69 -16.48 8.11
C LYS A 169 -7.04 -15.01 8.16
N ARG A 170 -7.88 -14.57 7.23
CA ARG A 170 -8.27 -13.17 7.07
C ARG A 170 -9.77 -13.02 6.92
N THR A 171 -10.32 -11.97 7.51
CA THR A 171 -11.70 -11.53 7.30
C THR A 171 -11.72 -10.10 6.78
N LEU A 172 -12.52 -9.85 5.75
CA LEU A 172 -12.77 -8.51 5.20
C LEU A 172 -14.18 -8.10 5.59
N GLN A 173 -14.34 -6.88 6.09
CA GLN A 173 -15.62 -6.29 6.42
C GLN A 173 -15.76 -4.96 5.71
N LYS A 174 -16.77 -4.83 4.84
CA LYS A 174 -17.16 -3.52 4.30
C LYS A 174 -17.78 -2.71 5.43
N VAL A 175 -17.16 -1.58 5.76
CA VAL A 175 -17.59 -0.70 6.86
C VAL A 175 -18.28 0.56 6.33
N SER A 176 -18.02 0.92 5.08
CA SER A 176 -18.70 2.02 4.42
C SER A 176 -18.71 1.85 2.90
N LYS A 177 -19.04 2.90 2.13
CA LYS A 177 -19.08 2.78 0.67
C LYS A 177 -17.70 2.54 0.10
N THR A 178 -16.70 3.21 0.65
CA THR A 178 -15.30 3.15 0.24
C THR A 178 -14.42 2.36 1.22
N GLY A 179 -14.83 2.22 2.48
CA GLY A 179 -14.04 1.61 3.54
C GLY A 179 -14.15 0.09 3.64
N ILE A 180 -13.01 -0.59 3.72
CA ILE A 180 -12.89 -2.02 4.03
C ILE A 180 -11.92 -2.22 5.20
N ASP A 181 -12.45 -2.78 6.29
CA ASP A 181 -11.65 -3.27 7.41
C ASP A 181 -11.14 -4.67 7.14
N VAL A 182 -9.90 -4.91 7.56
CA VAL A 182 -9.23 -6.21 7.43
C VAL A 182 -8.71 -6.65 8.78
N LYS A 183 -9.00 -7.90 9.12
CA LYS A 183 -8.40 -8.59 10.26
C LYS A 183 -7.67 -9.81 9.76
N GLU A 184 -6.40 -9.97 10.15
CA GLU A 184 -5.55 -11.06 9.69
C GLU A 184 -4.75 -11.66 10.84
N VAL A 185 -4.80 -12.99 10.99
CA VAL A 185 -3.98 -13.69 11.98
C VAL A 185 -2.57 -13.88 11.45
N LEU A 186 -1.58 -13.43 12.22
CA LEU A 186 -0.18 -13.48 11.86
C LEU A 186 0.39 -14.87 12.10
N THR A 187 0.94 -15.50 11.06
CA THR A 187 1.41 -16.89 11.10
C THR A 187 2.91 -17.04 10.98
N LYS A 188 3.63 -15.99 10.56
CA LYS A 188 5.06 -16.03 10.27
C LYS A 188 5.81 -14.96 11.06
N LYS A 189 6.86 -15.40 11.74
CA LYS A 189 7.84 -14.51 12.41
C LYS A 189 8.72 -13.80 11.36
N GLY A 190 9.13 -12.57 11.68
CA GLY A 190 9.96 -11.72 10.84
C GLY A 190 9.15 -10.68 10.06
N ILE A 191 9.73 -10.21 8.96
CA ILE A 191 9.09 -9.23 8.08
C ILE A 191 8.01 -9.94 7.26
N ASN A 192 6.79 -9.41 7.34
CA ASN A 192 5.66 -9.85 6.53
C ASN A 192 5.26 -8.69 5.61
N THR A 193 5.32 -8.91 4.31
CA THR A 193 4.94 -7.95 3.28
C THR A 193 3.52 -8.26 2.80
N ILE A 194 2.61 -7.32 2.98
CA ILE A 194 1.19 -7.44 2.61
C ILE A 194 0.96 -6.56 1.38
N LYS A 195 0.41 -7.16 0.33
CA LYS A 195 0.11 -6.55 -0.97
C LYS A 195 -1.40 -6.55 -1.18
N ALA A 196 -1.98 -5.38 -1.37
CA ALA A 196 -3.34 -5.23 -1.88
C ALA A 196 -3.30 -4.99 -3.38
N VAL A 197 -4.17 -5.68 -4.12
CA VAL A 197 -4.35 -5.55 -5.56
C VAL A 197 -5.80 -5.21 -5.84
N LEU A 198 -6.02 -4.10 -6.54
CA LEU A 198 -7.33 -3.62 -6.94
C LEU A 198 -7.37 -3.51 -8.46
N THR A 199 -8.31 -4.20 -9.08
CA THR A 199 -8.56 -4.13 -10.52
C THR A 199 -9.95 -3.57 -10.77
N TYR A 200 -10.04 -2.61 -11.69
CA TYR A 200 -11.30 -2.15 -12.27
C TYR A 200 -11.37 -2.55 -13.73
N GLU A 201 -12.45 -3.21 -14.11
CA GLU A 201 -12.82 -3.47 -15.50
C GLU A 201 -13.97 -2.54 -15.87
N PHE A 202 -13.73 -1.63 -16.82
CA PHE A 202 -14.72 -0.64 -17.24
C PHE A 202 -15.55 -1.16 -18.39
N ASN A 203 -16.84 -0.82 -18.38
CA ASN A 203 -17.76 -1.09 -19.48
C ASN A 203 -17.72 0.03 -20.53
N ASP A 204 -16.55 0.64 -20.76
CA ASP A 204 -16.37 1.66 -21.79
C ASP A 204 -16.14 1.01 -23.18
N LYS A 205 -16.11 1.84 -24.23
CA LYS A 205 -15.95 1.35 -25.61
C LYS A 205 -14.67 0.54 -25.80
N GLU A 206 -13.60 0.90 -25.09
CA GLU A 206 -12.28 0.29 -25.19
C GLU A 206 -12.10 -0.90 -24.24
N LYS A 207 -13.07 -1.13 -23.34
CA LYS A 207 -13.02 -2.14 -22.27
C LYS A 207 -11.76 -2.02 -21.43
N ASN A 208 -11.46 -0.80 -21.01
CA ASN A 208 -10.26 -0.51 -20.25
C ASN A 208 -10.25 -1.28 -18.92
N SER A 209 -9.07 -1.78 -18.56
CA SER A 209 -8.83 -2.41 -17.26
C SER A 209 -7.62 -1.76 -16.59
N TYR A 210 -7.80 -1.29 -15.36
CA TYR A 210 -6.75 -0.64 -14.58
C TYR A 210 -6.51 -1.42 -13.30
N THR A 211 -5.24 -1.75 -13.04
CA THR A 211 -4.82 -2.43 -11.81
C THR A 211 -3.93 -1.52 -10.98
N TYR A 212 -4.25 -1.44 -9.70
CA TYR A 212 -3.55 -0.68 -8.67
C TYR A 212 -3.02 -1.63 -7.61
N THR A 213 -1.84 -1.34 -7.10
CA THR A 213 -1.19 -2.13 -6.06
C THR A 213 -0.74 -1.22 -4.92
N GLU A 214 -1.04 -1.62 -3.70
CA GLU A 214 -0.56 -0.98 -2.46
C GLU A 214 0.17 -2.03 -1.63
N ILE A 215 1.35 -1.71 -1.10
CA ILE A 215 2.17 -2.65 -0.32
C ILE A 215 2.59 -1.99 0.99
N PHE A 216 2.51 -2.73 2.09
CA PHE A 216 3.13 -2.34 3.35
C PHE A 216 3.77 -3.55 4.04
N GLU A 217 4.65 -3.25 4.99
CA GLU A 217 5.38 -4.26 5.76
C GLU A 217 5.10 -4.12 7.25
N ILE A 218 5.04 -5.26 7.93
CA ILE A 218 4.99 -5.34 9.38
C ILE A 218 6.07 -6.30 9.88
N ILE A 219 6.50 -6.07 11.13
CA ILE A 219 7.47 -6.92 11.80
C ILE A 219 6.74 -7.72 12.88
N VAL A 220 6.95 -9.04 12.86
CA VAL A 220 6.39 -10.00 13.82
C VAL A 220 7.53 -10.66 14.58
N TYR A 221 7.46 -10.66 15.91
CA TYR A 221 8.51 -11.16 16.80
C TYR A 221 8.27 -12.59 17.28
#